data_AF-A0A075LIE6-F1
#
_entry.id   AF-A0A075LIE6-F1
#
_cell.length_a   1.000
_cell.length_b   1.000
_cell.length_c   1.000
_cell.angle_alpha   90.00
_cell.angle_beta   90.00
_cell.angle_gamma   90.00
#
_symmetry.space_group_name_H-M   'P 1'
#
loop_
_entity.id
_entity.type
_entity.pdbx_description
1 polymer ?
#
loop_
_entity_poly.entity_id
_entity_poly.type
_entity_poly.pdbx_seq_one_letter_code
_entity_poly.pdbx_strand_id
1 'polypeptide(L)'
;MKIQVYGDIQGKKVEVLKERNDEYQVSTGSLLVGEDLKLPRIDRDAWLRRVPKSDVKLIEDIIPFDPSIFKIRRDRDTIFITLKRSMP
;
A
#
# COMPACT_ATOMS: atom_id res chain seq x y z
N MET A 1 11.57 12.15 1.34
CA MET A 1 10.25 12.05 1.99
C MET A 1 9.28 11.48 0.96
N LYS A 2 8.67 10.33 1.23
CA LYS A 2 7.69 9.73 0.31
C LYS A 2 6.32 9.84 0.99
N ILE A 3 5.42 10.59 0.37
CA ILE A 3 4.02 10.65 0.80
C ILE A 3 3.35 9.43 0.17
N GLN A 4 2.78 8.55 0.98
CA GLN A 4 1.96 7.45 0.48
C GLN A 4 0.51 7.74 0.83
N VAL A 5 -0.32 7.75 -0.21
CA VAL A 5 -1.74 8.06 -0.09
C VAL A 5 -2.48 6.74 0.10
N TYR A 6 -3.24 6.68 1.19
CA TYR A 6 -4.14 5.57 1.50
C TYR A 6 -5.57 6.04 1.40
N GLY A 7 -6.48 5.08 1.22
CA GLY A 7 -7.91 5.28 1.31
C GLY A 7 -8.44 4.58 2.55
N ASP A 8 -9.35 5.23 3.25
CA ASP A 8 -10.24 4.58 4.19
C ASP A 8 -11.57 4.32 3.48
N ILE A 9 -11.96 3.04 3.44
CA ILE A 9 -13.24 2.60 2.93
C ILE A 9 -13.91 1.82 4.06
N GLN A 10 -15.02 2.32 4.58
CA GLN A 10 -15.76 1.69 5.68
C GLN A 10 -14.86 1.37 6.91
N GLY A 11 -13.90 2.23 7.25
CA GLY A 11 -12.97 2.03 8.37
C GLY A 11 -11.82 1.06 8.08
N LYS A 12 -11.65 0.64 6.82
CA LYS A 12 -10.56 -0.23 6.37
C LYS A 12 -9.56 0.57 5.53
N LYS A 13 -8.30 0.53 5.93
CA LYS A 13 -7.20 1.16 5.19
C LYS A 13 -6.79 0.32 3.98
N VAL A 14 -6.79 0.94 2.80
CA VAL A 14 -6.35 0.37 1.52
C VAL A 14 -5.34 1.30 0.85
N GLU A 15 -4.46 0.75 0.04
CA GLU A 15 -3.50 1.54 -0.74
C GLU A 15 -4.20 2.17 -1.95
N VAL A 16 -4.01 3.47 -2.18
CA VAL A 16 -4.49 4.15 -3.39
C VAL A 16 -3.38 4.13 -4.43
N LEU A 17 -3.59 3.40 -5.52
CA LEU A 17 -2.58 3.20 -6.56
C LEU A 17 -2.67 4.24 -7.66
N LYS A 18 -3.89 4.50 -8.15
CA LYS A 18 -4.14 5.41 -9.27
C LYS A 18 -5.45 6.15 -9.08
N GLU A 19 -5.45 7.40 -9.49
CA GLU A 19 -6.65 8.21 -9.62
C GLU A 19 -7.09 8.24 -11.09
N ARG A 20 -8.40 8.17 -11.35
CA ARG A 20 -8.96 8.44 -12.68
C ARG A 20 -10.37 8.98 -12.55
N ASN A 21 -10.62 10.15 -13.14
CA ASN A 21 -11.95 10.78 -13.16
C ASN A 21 -12.53 10.88 -11.73
N ASP A 22 -13.58 10.13 -11.47
CA ASP A 22 -14.38 10.03 -10.26
C ASP A 22 -14.09 8.77 -9.44
N GLU A 23 -13.02 8.04 -9.74
CA GLU A 23 -12.64 6.81 -9.06
C GLU A 23 -11.18 6.77 -8.59
N TYR A 24 -10.96 6.03 -7.51
CA TYR A 24 -9.65 5.54 -7.09
C TYR A 24 -9.50 4.05 -7.40
N GLN A 25 -8.36 3.67 -7.96
CA GLN A 25 -7.92 2.29 -7.97
C GLN A 25 -7.25 2.01 -6.64
N VAL A 26 -7.86 1.11 -5.86
CA VAL A 26 -7.37 0.71 -4.54
C VAL A 26 -6.87 -0.71 -4.55
N SER A 27 -5.91 -1.00 -3.68
CA SER A 27 -5.34 -2.32 -3.47
C SER A 27 -5.19 -2.64 -2.00
N THR A 28 -5.28 -3.91 -1.65
CA THR A 28 -4.86 -4.43 -0.35
C THR A 28 -4.17 -5.77 -0.55
N GLY A 29 -3.19 -6.06 0.31
CA GLY A 29 -2.60 -7.39 0.45
C GLY A 29 -3.14 -8.19 1.63
N SER A 30 -4.11 -7.64 2.36
CA SER A 30 -4.75 -8.34 3.49
C SER A 30 -5.97 -9.10 3.01
N LEU A 31 -5.96 -10.42 3.19
CA LEU A 31 -7.09 -11.31 2.89
C LEU A 31 -8.37 -10.81 3.57
N LEU A 32 -8.31 -10.50 4.87
CA LEU A 32 -9.47 -10.04 5.64
C LEU A 32 -10.04 -8.73 5.10
N VAL A 33 -9.18 -7.77 4.74
CA VAL A 33 -9.63 -6.49 4.17
C VAL A 33 -10.22 -6.69 2.78
N GLY A 34 -9.59 -7.53 1.96
CA GLY A 34 -10.07 -7.88 0.63
C GLY A 34 -11.45 -8.54 0.65
N GLU A 35 -11.68 -9.47 1.58
CA GLU A 35 -12.96 -10.13 1.78
C GLU A 35 -14.03 -9.19 2.35
N ASP A 36 -13.72 -8.42 3.40
CA ASP A 36 -14.65 -7.48 4.04
C ASP A 36 -15.15 -6.43 3.04
N LEU A 37 -14.25 -5.88 2.22
CA LEU A 37 -14.56 -4.87 1.20
C LEU A 37 -15.05 -5.48 -0.12
N LYS A 38 -15.14 -6.81 -0.21
CA LYS A 38 -15.52 -7.56 -1.43
C LYS A 38 -14.71 -7.11 -2.65
N LEU A 39 -13.40 -6.89 -2.44
CA LEU A 39 -12.49 -6.56 -3.52
C LEU A 39 -12.20 -7.82 -4.34
N PRO A 40 -12.23 -7.75 -5.68
CA PRO A 40 -11.80 -8.85 -6.52
C PRO A 40 -10.35 -9.24 -6.23
N ARG A 41 -10.12 -10.52 -5.97
CA ARG A 41 -8.77 -11.07 -5.84
C ARG A 41 -8.14 -11.16 -7.23
N ILE A 42 -7.03 -10.47 -7.45
CA ILE A 42 -6.34 -10.43 -8.74
C ILE A 42 -5.19 -11.43 -8.82
N ASP A 43 -4.57 -11.76 -7.68
CA ASP A 43 -3.54 -12.79 -7.57
C ASP A 43 -3.52 -13.40 -6.15
N ARG A 44 -2.47 -14.18 -5.82
CA ARG A 44 -2.37 -14.84 -4.51
C ARG A 44 -2.31 -13.83 -3.37
N ASP A 45 -1.67 -12.69 -3.57
CA ASP A 45 -1.30 -11.76 -2.51
C ASP A 45 -1.95 -10.38 -2.66
N ALA A 46 -2.76 -10.15 -3.71
CA ALA A 46 -3.37 -8.86 -4.01
C ALA A 46 -4.88 -8.92 -4.35
N TRP A 47 -5.61 -7.96 -3.79
CA TRP A 47 -7.01 -7.66 -4.06
C TRP A 47 -7.12 -6.23 -4.59
N LEU A 48 -7.88 -6.03 -5.66
CA LEU A 48 -7.89 -4.76 -6.38
C LEU A 48 -9.25 -4.43 -6.98
N ARG A 49 -9.67 -3.16 -6.85
CA ARG A 49 -10.88 -2.63 -7.46
C ARG A 49 -10.75 -1.15 -7.75
N ARG A 50 -11.60 -0.64 -8.66
CA ARG A 50 -11.93 0.78 -8.73
C ARG A 50 -13.13 1.08 -7.84
N VAL A 51 -13.05 2.19 -7.12
CA VAL A 51 -14.06 2.63 -6.15
C VAL A 51 -14.31 4.11 -6.36
N PRO A 52 -15.58 4.58 -6.31
CA PRO A 52 -15.89 6.00 -6.41
C PRO A 52 -15.16 6.82 -5.35
N LYS A 53 -14.69 8.01 -5.72
CA LYS A 53 -13.99 8.92 -4.78
C LYS A 53 -14.87 9.30 -3.59
N SER A 54 -16.19 9.36 -3.77
CA SER A 54 -17.17 9.61 -2.70
C SER A 54 -17.09 8.59 -1.57
N ASP A 55 -16.66 7.37 -1.88
CA ASP A 55 -16.66 6.23 -0.96
C ASP A 55 -15.31 6.06 -0.26
N VAL A 56 -14.31 6.87 -0.65
CA VAL A 56 -12.93 6.78 -0.17
C VAL A 56 -12.56 8.06 0.56
N LYS A 57 -12.25 7.95 1.85
CA LYS A 57 -11.63 9.05 2.59
C LYS A 57 -10.12 8.93 2.48
N LEU A 58 -9.48 9.89 1.81
CA LEU A 58 -8.02 9.87 1.68
C LEU A 58 -7.32 10.13 3.03
N ILE A 59 -6.28 9.35 3.28
CA ILE A 59 -5.37 9.48 4.41
C ILE A 59 -3.96 9.62 3.83
N GLU A 60 -3.33 10.76 4.10
CA GLU A 60 -1.92 10.95 3.78
C GLU A 60 -1.09 10.41 4.93
N ASP A 61 -0.26 9.40 4.65
CA ASP A 61 0.72 8.93 5.61
C ASP A 61 2.10 9.43 5.18
N ILE A 62 2.73 10.20 6.07
CA ILE A 62 4.12 10.59 5.90
C ILE A 62 4.93 9.39 6.34
N ILE A 63 5.48 8.66 5.38
CA ILE A 63 6.47 7.63 5.69
C ILE A 63 7.79 8.38 5.87
N PRO A 64 8.34 8.47 7.10
CA PRO A 64 9.68 9.01 7.28
C PRO A 64 10.63 8.11 6.48
N PHE A 65 11.30 8.71 5.51
CA PHE A 65 12.39 8.03 4.82
C PHE A 65 13.54 7.95 5.82
N ASP A 66 13.67 6.81 6.47
CA ASP A 66 14.82 6.51 7.30
C ASP A 66 15.80 5.64 6.47
N PRO A 67 16.97 6.16 6.09
CA PRO A 67 17.97 5.36 5.37
C PRO A 67 18.59 4.26 6.25
N SER A 68 18.44 4.30 7.58
CA SER A 68 19.05 3.34 8.52
C SER A 68 18.33 1.99 8.62
N ILE A 69 17.06 1.92 8.19
CA ILE A 69 16.30 0.65 8.05
C ILE A 69 16.73 -0.17 6.83
N PHE A 70 17.55 0.40 5.94
CA PHE A 70 18.10 -0.30 4.79
C PHE A 70 19.54 -0.72 5.09
N LYS A 71 19.78 -2.04 5.26
CA LYS A 71 21.15 -2.56 5.20
C LYS A 71 21.49 -2.89 3.75
N ILE A 72 22.38 -2.11 3.18
CA ILE A 72 22.97 -2.38 1.87
C ILE A 72 24.16 -3.33 2.09
N ARG A 73 24.06 -4.57 1.61
CA ARG A 73 25.22 -5.46 1.50
C ARG A 73 25.66 -5.48 0.04
N ARG A 74 26.92 -5.16 -0.21
CA ARG A 74 27.57 -5.33 -1.51
C ARG A 74 28.38 -6.61 -1.47
N ASP A 75 28.13 -7.49 -2.41
CA ASP A 75 29.03 -8.57 -2.77
C ASP A 75 29.40 -8.41 -4.24
N ARG A 76 30.69 -8.52 -4.55
CA ARG A 76 31.45 -8.32 -5.80
C ARG A 76 30.76 -7.72 -7.04
N ASP A 77 29.53 -8.10 -7.42
CA ASP A 77 28.78 -7.54 -8.57
C ASP A 77 27.27 -7.34 -8.31
N THR A 78 26.77 -7.46 -7.08
CA THR A 78 25.33 -7.40 -6.75
C THR A 78 25.05 -6.63 -5.45
N ILE A 79 24.02 -5.77 -5.50
CA ILE A 79 23.52 -5.02 -4.33
C ILE A 79 22.29 -5.74 -3.77
N PHE A 80 22.36 -6.16 -2.52
CA PHE A 80 21.21 -6.67 -1.78
C PHE A 80 20.64 -5.58 -0.87
N ILE A 81 19.34 -5.30 -1.04
CA ILE A 81 18.59 -4.34 -0.21
C ILE A 81 17.62 -5.14 0.67
N THR A 82 17.85 -5.13 1.98
CA THR A 82 16.96 -5.78 2.95
C THR A 82 16.28 -4.74 3.83
N LEU A 83 14.94 -4.80 3.91
CA LEU A 83 14.12 -3.98 4.81
C LEU A 83 14.20 -4.51 6.24
N LYS A 84 14.69 -3.71 7.20
CA LYS A 84 14.47 -3.99 8.62
C LYS A 84 13.02 -3.64 8.98
N ARG A 85 12.22 -4.64 9.33
CA ARG A 85 10.92 -4.42 9.99
C ARG A 85 11.21 -3.97 11.43
N SER A 86 10.98 -2.70 11.74
CA SER A 86 10.91 -2.27 13.13
C SER A 86 9.54 -2.67 13.65
N MET A 87 9.47 -3.69 14.49
CA MET A 87 8.28 -3.92 15.31
C MET A 87 8.36 -3.01 16.54
N PRO A 88 7.22 -2.51 17.05
CA PRO A 88 7.16 -1.74 18.29
C PRO A 88 7.59 -2.54 19.52
#